data_AF-A0A829QMW7-F1
#
_entry.id   AF-A0A829QMW7-F1
#
_cell.length_a   1.000
_cell.length_b   1.000
_cell.length_c   1.000
_cell.angle_alpha   90.00
_cell.angle_beta   90.00
_cell.angle_gamma   90.00
#
_symmetry.space_group_name_H-M   'P 1'
#
loop_
_entity.id
_entity.type
_entity.pdbx_description
1 polymer ?
#
loop_
_entity_poly.entity_id
_entity_poly.type
_entity_poly.pdbx_seq_one_letter_code
_entity_poly.pdbx_strand_id
1 'polypeptide(L)'
;MTDTAAEARKLNIARWTATVFGLLGFVLSVSIPLLPVKVSTATLDWPQQGRLNNVTAPLISQTPMDMTVIVPCAVVNSAPADGAVILGTAPPEGKEAALQSLFVRVTKERLDITDRNVVIASVPRTKVASPDCRRIVITSSDKGTFATFEGLHGDGAEKSADLRSGFPDPNLRPQIVGVFTQLSGPAPQGLSLTAHIDTRFSSSPTLLKLAAMVGAVISTIIAVLALWRIDQTDGHRMRRLIPTRWRRFDLTDTVIMSALVLWYVIGAGSSDDGYQMGMARTAEHAGYMANYFRWFGSPEDPFGWYYNLLAIMTKFSDISLWIRLPDLIASLVCWLLISREVLPRLGPLSHAASRRHGRPASCCWRPGSRSTTVCAPRDRSRSGR
;
A
#
# COMPACT_ATOMS: atom_id res chain seq x y z
N MET A 1 -35.35 -33.32 40.51
CA MET A 1 -35.19 -33.98 39.19
C MET A 1 -35.36 -33.01 38.00
N THR A 2 -35.93 -31.82 38.17
CA THR A 2 -36.18 -30.84 37.10
C THR A 2 -34.97 -29.94 36.76
N ASP A 3 -34.09 -29.63 37.72
CA ASP A 3 -32.93 -28.75 37.51
C ASP A 3 -31.83 -29.35 36.63
N THR A 4 -31.59 -30.67 36.72
CA THR A 4 -30.51 -31.34 35.96
C THR A 4 -30.81 -31.40 34.46
N ALA A 5 -32.07 -31.59 34.08
CA ALA A 5 -32.49 -31.59 32.69
C ALA A 5 -32.41 -30.19 32.05
N ALA A 6 -32.74 -29.14 32.81
CA ALA A 6 -32.64 -27.76 32.35
C ALA A 6 -31.19 -27.31 32.15
N GLU A 7 -30.29 -27.67 33.07
CA GLU A 7 -28.85 -27.36 32.94
C GLU A 7 -28.18 -28.17 31.81
N ALA A 8 -28.51 -29.45 31.66
CA ALA A 8 -28.04 -30.25 30.52
C ALA A 8 -28.49 -29.65 29.17
N ARG A 9 -29.73 -29.15 29.09
CA ARG A 9 -30.24 -28.48 27.89
C ARG A 9 -29.48 -27.18 27.58
N LYS A 10 -29.20 -26.34 28.58
CA LYS A 10 -28.41 -25.11 28.40
C LYS A 10 -27.00 -25.40 27.92
N LEU A 11 -26.34 -26.42 28.48
CA LEU A 11 -25.00 -26.83 28.05
C LEU A 11 -24.99 -27.35 26.61
N ASN A 12 -25.98 -28.14 26.23
CA ASN A 12 -26.13 -28.62 24.86
C ASN A 12 -26.35 -27.47 23.87
N ILE A 13 -27.16 -26.47 24.22
CA ILE A 13 -27.33 -25.25 23.42
C ILE A 13 -26.00 -24.52 23.27
N ALA A 14 -25.24 -24.33 24.36
CA ALA A 14 -23.93 -23.67 24.31
C ALA A 14 -22.94 -24.41 23.40
N ARG A 15 -22.88 -25.75 23.47
CA ARG A 15 -22.04 -26.58 22.60
C ARG A 15 -22.41 -26.41 21.13
N TRP A 16 -23.69 -26.53 20.78
CA TRP A 16 -24.16 -26.33 19.40
C TRP A 16 -23.88 -24.92 18.89
N THR A 17 -24.15 -23.89 19.70
CA THR A 17 -23.85 -22.50 19.37
C THR A 17 -22.35 -22.31 19.11
N ALA A 18 -21.48 -22.82 19.98
CA ALA A 18 -20.03 -22.72 19.81
C ALA A 18 -19.56 -23.39 18.50
N THR A 19 -20.05 -24.59 18.20
CA THR A 19 -19.70 -25.30 16.96
C THR A 19 -20.21 -24.59 15.72
N VAL A 20 -21.50 -24.23 15.68
CA VAL A 20 -22.12 -23.63 14.49
C VAL A 20 -21.52 -22.25 14.19
N PHE A 21 -21.45 -21.36 15.20
CA PHE A 21 -20.89 -20.03 15.00
C PHE A 21 -19.37 -20.04 14.85
N GLY A 22 -18.68 -21.02 15.44
CA GLY A 22 -17.24 -21.22 15.21
C GLY A 22 -16.94 -21.61 13.76
N LEU A 23 -17.67 -22.60 13.22
CA LEU A 23 -17.55 -23.00 11.82
C LEU A 23 -17.99 -21.90 10.86
N LEU A 24 -19.09 -21.21 11.15
CA LEU A 24 -19.56 -20.09 10.36
C LEU A 24 -18.53 -18.95 10.33
N GLY A 25 -18.00 -18.57 11.50
CA GLY A 25 -16.94 -17.56 11.62
C GLY A 25 -15.68 -17.95 10.85
N PHE A 26 -15.26 -19.22 10.93
CA PHE A 26 -14.14 -19.75 10.15
C PHE A 26 -14.37 -19.66 8.64
N VAL A 27 -15.49 -20.18 8.13
CA VAL A 27 -15.82 -20.17 6.69
C VAL A 27 -15.92 -18.75 6.16
N LEU A 28 -16.61 -17.86 6.88
CA LEU A 28 -16.69 -16.45 6.51
C LEU A 28 -15.31 -15.82 6.46
N SER A 29 -14.47 -16.02 7.49
CA SER A 29 -13.12 -15.45 7.55
C SER A 29 -12.23 -15.89 6.39
N VAL A 30 -12.24 -17.19 6.07
CA VAL A 30 -11.48 -17.75 4.94
C VAL A 30 -12.00 -17.24 3.59
N SER A 31 -13.31 -16.94 3.49
CA SER A 31 -13.91 -16.43 2.25
C SER A 31 -13.60 -14.95 1.97
N ILE A 32 -13.34 -14.12 2.99
CA ILE A 32 -13.18 -12.65 2.85
C ILE A 32 -12.18 -12.24 1.76
N PRO A 33 -10.98 -12.84 1.64
CA PRO A 33 -10.02 -12.47 0.60
C PRO A 33 -10.55 -12.69 -0.82
N LEU A 34 -11.40 -13.70 -1.03
CA LEU A 34 -11.96 -14.10 -2.32
C LEU A 34 -13.22 -13.30 -2.71
N LEU A 35 -13.84 -12.62 -1.75
CA LEU A 35 -15.05 -11.84 -2.00
C LEU A 35 -14.76 -10.56 -2.80
N PRO A 36 -15.72 -10.14 -3.66
CA PRO A 36 -15.52 -9.05 -4.61
C PRO A 36 -15.33 -7.69 -3.93
N VAL A 37 -14.59 -6.83 -4.62
CA VAL A 37 -14.32 -5.43 -4.26
C VAL A 37 -14.72 -4.51 -5.42
N LYS A 38 -15.00 -3.25 -5.11
CA LYS A 38 -15.22 -2.20 -6.12
C LYS A 38 -13.93 -1.39 -6.26
N VAL A 39 -13.33 -1.40 -7.44
CA VAL A 39 -12.13 -0.63 -7.76
C VAL A 39 -12.54 0.68 -8.44
N SER A 40 -11.92 1.80 -8.06
CA SER A 40 -12.10 3.08 -8.73
C SER A 40 -11.09 3.21 -9.87
N THR A 41 -11.54 3.23 -11.12
CA THR A 41 -10.67 3.35 -12.30
C THR A 41 -10.43 4.81 -12.66
N ALA A 42 -9.19 5.18 -12.92
CA ALA A 42 -8.82 6.52 -13.37
C ALA A 42 -8.17 6.48 -14.76
N THR A 43 -8.57 7.41 -15.62
CA THR A 43 -7.97 7.62 -16.95
C THR A 43 -7.37 9.01 -17.02
N LEU A 44 -6.22 9.10 -17.70
CA LEU A 44 -5.61 10.37 -18.08
C LEU A 44 -5.88 10.61 -19.56
N ASP A 45 -6.69 11.62 -19.83
CA ASP A 45 -7.02 12.06 -21.18
C ASP A 45 -6.39 13.42 -21.48
N TRP A 46 -5.78 13.51 -22.66
CA TRP A 46 -5.20 14.72 -23.22
C TRP A 46 -5.47 14.75 -24.74
N PRO A 47 -5.71 15.90 -25.38
CA PRO A 47 -5.78 17.27 -24.83
C PRO A 47 -7.04 17.56 -24.01
N GLN A 48 -6.94 18.51 -23.07
CA GLN A 48 -8.06 18.96 -22.24
C GLN A 48 -8.60 20.30 -22.74
N GLN A 49 -9.93 20.49 -22.67
CA GLN A 49 -10.60 21.75 -23.04
C GLN A 49 -10.29 22.23 -24.46
N GLY A 50 -9.97 21.30 -25.38
CA GLY A 50 -9.66 21.61 -26.78
C GLY A 50 -8.39 22.46 -26.98
N ARG A 51 -7.46 22.47 -26.02
CA ARG A 51 -6.21 23.24 -26.09
C ARG A 51 -4.98 22.38 -25.92
N LEU A 52 -3.91 22.72 -26.63
CA LEU A 52 -2.59 22.13 -26.49
C LEU A 52 -1.87 22.76 -25.28
N ASN A 53 -2.28 22.32 -24.09
CA ASN A 53 -1.64 22.71 -22.84
C ASN A 53 -0.93 21.52 -22.20
N ASN A 54 0.15 21.81 -21.47
CA ASN A 54 0.83 20.82 -20.65
C ASN A 54 -0.04 20.46 -19.44
N VAL A 55 -0.10 19.18 -19.11
CA VAL A 55 -0.81 18.67 -17.94
C VAL A 55 0.17 17.88 -17.09
N THR A 56 0.19 18.14 -15.78
CA THR A 56 0.98 17.36 -14.83
C THR A 56 0.13 16.26 -14.22
N ALA A 57 0.65 15.04 -14.25
CA ALA A 57 0.00 13.86 -13.69
C ALA A 57 1.09 12.86 -13.26
N PRO A 58 1.82 13.13 -12.16
CA PRO A 58 2.85 12.22 -11.68
C PRO A 58 2.23 10.94 -11.11
N LEU A 59 2.43 9.82 -11.80
CA LEU A 59 1.96 8.52 -11.35
C LEU A 59 2.89 7.97 -10.26
N ILE A 60 2.33 7.63 -9.09
CA ILE A 60 3.07 6.96 -8.01
C ILE A 60 3.59 5.58 -8.43
N SER A 61 2.80 4.86 -9.23
CA SER A 61 3.17 3.56 -9.84
C SER A 61 4.14 3.71 -11.02
N GLN A 62 4.53 4.95 -11.36
CA GLN A 62 5.38 5.38 -12.46
C GLN A 62 4.84 5.10 -13.86
N THR A 63 4.29 3.91 -14.11
CA THR A 63 3.78 3.46 -15.41
C THR A 63 2.27 3.26 -15.39
N PRO A 64 1.56 3.46 -16.52
CA PRO A 64 0.15 3.13 -16.64
C PRO A 64 -0.06 1.61 -16.84
N MET A 65 -1.30 1.14 -16.70
CA MET A 65 -1.66 -0.22 -17.12
C MET A 65 -1.47 -0.37 -18.63
N ASP A 66 -2.05 0.57 -19.37
CA ASP A 66 -1.91 0.72 -20.81
C ASP A 66 -2.03 2.19 -21.22
N MET A 67 -1.50 2.51 -22.39
CA MET A 67 -1.55 3.84 -22.99
C MET A 67 -1.74 3.74 -24.50
N THR A 68 -2.62 4.59 -25.02
CA THR A 68 -2.81 4.79 -26.46
C THR A 68 -2.62 6.26 -26.80
N VAL A 69 -1.82 6.55 -27.82
CA VAL A 69 -1.63 7.90 -28.37
C VAL A 69 -1.99 7.87 -29.85
N ILE A 70 -2.86 8.78 -30.27
CA ILE A 70 -3.24 8.98 -31.66
C ILE A 70 -2.77 10.37 -32.06
N VAL A 71 -1.89 10.43 -33.06
CA VAL A 71 -1.36 11.68 -33.61
C VAL A 71 -1.75 11.77 -35.08
N PRO A 72 -2.66 12.67 -35.49
CA PRO A 72 -2.94 12.92 -36.90
C PRO A 72 -1.67 13.39 -37.63
N CYS A 73 -1.40 12.88 -38.83
CA CYS A 73 -0.17 13.25 -39.54
C CYS A 73 -0.13 14.75 -39.90
N ALA A 74 -1.31 15.40 -40.01
CA ALA A 74 -1.43 16.85 -40.18
C ALA A 74 -0.74 17.67 -39.06
N VAL A 75 -0.62 17.13 -37.84
CA VAL A 75 0.08 17.79 -36.72
C VAL A 75 1.56 17.96 -37.03
N VAL A 76 2.17 17.02 -37.76
CA VAL A 76 3.58 17.06 -38.17
C VAL A 76 3.85 18.24 -39.13
N ASN A 77 2.85 18.60 -39.94
CA ASN A 77 2.92 19.75 -40.84
C ASN A 77 2.81 21.08 -40.08
N SER A 78 2.11 21.11 -38.94
CA SER A 78 2.04 22.30 -38.07
C SER A 78 3.26 22.49 -37.16
N ALA A 79 4.14 21.48 -37.06
CA ALA A 79 5.33 21.57 -36.23
C ALA A 79 6.38 22.53 -36.86
N PRO A 80 7.13 23.30 -36.05
CA PRO A 80 8.21 24.16 -36.53
C PRO A 80 9.20 23.46 -37.46
N ALA A 81 9.81 24.22 -38.37
CA ALA A 81 10.81 23.70 -39.30
C ALA A 81 12.02 23.10 -38.56
N ASP A 82 12.46 23.75 -37.47
CA ASP A 82 13.58 23.28 -36.63
C ASP A 82 13.25 22.05 -35.77
N GLY A 83 11.97 21.66 -35.71
CA GLY A 83 11.49 20.52 -34.94
C GLY A 83 10.81 20.91 -33.62
N ALA A 84 10.06 19.98 -33.06
CA ALA A 84 9.37 20.12 -31.79
C ALA A 84 9.00 18.75 -31.21
N VAL A 85 8.78 18.71 -29.90
CA VAL A 85 8.11 17.61 -29.23
C VAL A 85 6.60 17.78 -29.42
N ILE A 86 5.99 16.89 -30.21
CA ILE A 86 4.53 16.85 -30.37
C ILE A 86 3.91 16.43 -29.05
N LEU A 87 4.46 15.37 -28.45
CA LEU A 87 4.00 14.81 -27.20
C LEU A 87 5.15 14.12 -26.47
N GLY A 88 5.25 14.32 -25.17
CA GLY A 88 6.13 13.57 -24.28
C GLY A 88 5.44 13.24 -22.96
N THR A 89 5.73 12.09 -22.38
CA THR A 89 5.19 11.70 -21.06
C THR A 89 6.01 12.25 -19.88
N ALA A 90 7.06 13.01 -20.19
CA ALA A 90 7.84 13.84 -19.27
C ALA A 90 8.32 15.12 -19.97
N PRO A 91 8.77 16.15 -19.21
CA PRO A 91 9.42 17.31 -19.81
C PRO A 91 10.71 16.89 -20.54
N PRO A 92 10.96 17.38 -21.76
CA PRO A 92 12.12 16.95 -22.56
C PRO A 92 13.47 17.36 -21.94
N GLU A 93 13.50 18.42 -21.12
CA GLU A 93 14.68 18.88 -20.40
C GLU A 93 14.83 18.24 -19.01
N GLY A 94 13.93 17.30 -18.66
CA GLY A 94 14.00 16.57 -17.40
C GLY A 94 15.23 15.69 -17.31
N LYS A 95 15.76 15.51 -16.09
CA LYS A 95 16.87 14.58 -15.83
C LYS A 95 16.47 13.18 -16.28
N GLU A 96 17.29 12.56 -17.12
CA GLU A 96 17.09 11.20 -17.64
C GLU A 96 15.73 10.99 -18.33
N ALA A 97 15.06 12.06 -18.79
CA ALA A 97 13.73 11.94 -19.36
C ALA A 97 13.70 10.96 -20.55
N ALA A 98 14.66 11.09 -21.48
CA ALA A 98 14.78 10.16 -22.61
C ALA A 98 14.96 8.69 -22.19
N LEU A 99 15.52 8.42 -21.00
CA LEU A 99 15.72 7.06 -20.48
C LEU A 99 14.47 6.45 -19.83
N GLN A 100 13.48 7.25 -19.45
CA GLN A 100 12.33 6.78 -18.67
C GLN A 100 10.98 7.00 -19.34
N SER A 101 10.86 7.99 -20.23
CA SER A 101 9.57 8.42 -20.78
C SER A 101 9.49 8.23 -22.29
N LEU A 102 8.27 8.29 -22.81
CA LEU A 102 7.99 8.29 -24.24
C LEU A 102 8.03 9.71 -24.80
N PHE A 103 8.60 9.85 -25.99
CA PHE A 103 8.61 11.08 -26.78
C PHE A 103 8.23 10.81 -28.23
N VAL A 104 7.34 11.64 -28.75
CA VAL A 104 7.07 11.81 -30.18
C VAL A 104 7.70 13.12 -30.60
N ARG A 105 8.85 13.03 -31.26
CA ARG A 105 9.65 14.19 -31.65
C ARG A 105 9.71 14.31 -33.17
N VAL A 106 9.45 15.51 -33.66
CA VAL A 106 9.72 15.87 -35.05
C VAL A 106 11.01 16.67 -35.08
N THR A 107 11.92 16.25 -35.93
CA THR A 107 13.17 16.97 -36.25
C THR A 107 13.04 17.60 -37.63
N LYS A 108 14.12 18.18 -38.16
CA LYS A 108 14.16 18.69 -39.54
C LYS A 108 13.87 17.59 -40.56
N GLU A 109 14.38 16.38 -40.32
CA GLU A 109 14.42 15.31 -41.32
C GLU A 109 13.50 14.14 -41.00
N ARG A 110 13.23 13.87 -39.71
CA ARG A 110 12.52 12.66 -39.27
C ARG A 110 11.52 12.92 -38.16
N LEU A 111 10.51 12.07 -38.08
CA LEU A 111 9.70 11.85 -36.90
C LEU A 111 10.23 10.61 -36.18
N ASP A 112 10.64 10.80 -34.93
CA ASP A 112 11.15 9.75 -34.06
C ASP A 112 10.18 9.53 -32.90
N ILE A 113 9.82 8.27 -32.67
CA ILE A 113 9.08 7.80 -31.50
C ILE A 113 10.06 7.01 -30.67
N THR A 114 10.39 7.53 -29.50
CA THR A 114 11.34 6.91 -28.57
C THR A 114 10.66 6.61 -27.26
N ASP A 115 10.95 5.46 -26.67
CA ASP A 115 10.47 5.06 -25.35
C ASP A 115 11.62 4.42 -24.58
N ARG A 116 11.90 4.93 -23.38
CA ARG A 116 13.01 4.47 -22.51
C ARG A 116 14.35 4.28 -23.24
N ASN A 117 14.75 5.28 -24.03
CA ASN A 117 15.96 5.31 -24.87
C ASN A 117 16.00 4.29 -26.02
N VAL A 118 14.87 3.65 -26.32
CA VAL A 118 14.71 2.76 -27.46
C VAL A 118 13.93 3.48 -28.54
N VAL A 119 14.43 3.43 -29.78
CA VAL A 119 13.71 3.97 -30.94
C VAL A 119 12.64 2.97 -31.37
N ILE A 120 11.38 3.27 -31.05
CA ILE A 120 10.21 2.45 -31.42
C ILE A 120 9.96 2.55 -32.93
N ALA A 121 10.04 3.77 -33.47
CA ALA A 121 9.93 4.03 -34.89
C ALA A 121 10.67 5.31 -35.27
N SER A 122 11.23 5.33 -36.48
CA SER A 122 11.86 6.51 -37.08
C SER A 122 11.47 6.55 -38.55
N VAL A 123 10.78 7.62 -38.96
CA VAL A 123 10.24 7.77 -40.32
C VAL A 123 10.61 9.14 -40.88
N PRO A 124 11.02 9.26 -42.15
CA PRO A 124 11.29 10.57 -42.77
C PRO A 124 10.10 11.52 -42.64
N ARG A 125 10.35 12.77 -42.25
CA ARG A 125 9.34 13.81 -42.06
C ARG A 125 8.53 14.03 -43.34
N THR A 126 9.16 13.92 -44.50
CA THR A 126 8.51 14.03 -45.82
C THR A 126 7.52 12.90 -46.10
N LYS A 127 7.83 11.66 -45.69
CA LYS A 127 6.89 10.52 -45.79
C LYS A 127 5.68 10.73 -44.87
N VAL A 128 5.90 11.20 -43.63
CA VAL A 128 4.81 11.46 -42.68
C VAL A 128 3.95 12.67 -43.07
N ALA A 129 4.56 13.68 -43.69
CA ALA A 129 3.86 14.87 -44.21
C ALA A 129 3.03 14.60 -45.47
N SER A 130 3.21 13.42 -46.10
CA SER A 130 2.50 13.03 -47.32
C SER A 130 1.00 12.84 -47.08
N PRO A 131 0.15 13.01 -48.10
CA PRO A 131 -1.29 12.76 -48.00
C PRO A 131 -1.64 11.28 -47.73
N ASP A 132 -0.70 10.36 -47.96
CA ASP A 132 -0.89 8.93 -47.70
C ASP A 132 -0.94 8.63 -46.19
N CYS A 133 -0.23 9.43 -45.38
CA CYS A 133 -0.22 9.30 -43.93
C CYS A 133 -1.52 9.85 -43.33
N ARG A 134 -2.33 8.97 -42.73
CA ARG A 134 -3.59 9.35 -42.09
C ARG A 134 -3.38 9.71 -40.61
N ARG A 135 -2.88 8.76 -39.82
CA ARG A 135 -2.57 8.96 -38.40
C ARG A 135 -1.51 7.98 -37.92
N ILE A 136 -0.89 8.37 -36.81
CA ILE A 136 0.09 7.58 -36.08
C ILE A 136 -0.60 7.07 -34.82
N VAL A 137 -0.66 5.75 -34.64
CA VAL A 137 -1.23 5.10 -33.47
C VAL A 137 -0.11 4.44 -32.68
N ILE A 138 0.11 4.92 -31.47
CA ILE A 138 1.10 4.39 -30.53
C ILE A 138 0.34 3.67 -29.43
N THR A 139 0.70 2.42 -29.17
CA THR A 139 0.11 1.61 -28.11
C THR A 139 1.21 1.08 -27.22
N SER A 140 1.01 1.11 -25.92
CA SER A 140 1.95 0.63 -24.92
C SER A 140 1.17 -0.11 -23.84
N SER A 141 1.34 -1.44 -23.76
CA SER A 141 0.56 -2.33 -22.89
C SER A 141 1.40 -3.51 -22.40
N ASP A 142 0.76 -4.50 -21.78
CA ASP A 142 1.37 -5.80 -21.45
C ASP A 142 1.85 -6.60 -22.67
N LYS A 143 1.40 -6.24 -23.88
CA LYS A 143 1.88 -6.83 -25.14
C LYS A 143 3.16 -6.18 -25.67
N GLY A 144 3.59 -5.05 -25.09
CA GLY A 144 4.71 -4.24 -25.55
C GLY A 144 4.31 -2.87 -26.10
N THR A 145 5.30 -2.15 -26.62
CA THR A 145 5.16 -0.81 -27.19
C THR A 145 5.31 -0.85 -28.71
N PHE A 146 4.27 -0.42 -29.42
CA PHE A 146 4.21 -0.40 -30.87
C PHE A 146 3.75 0.96 -31.40
N ALA A 147 4.32 1.36 -32.54
CA ALA A 147 3.86 2.48 -33.34
C ALA A 147 3.41 1.98 -34.71
N THR A 148 2.21 2.41 -35.12
CA THR A 148 1.61 2.09 -36.42
C THR A 148 1.33 3.39 -37.16
N PHE A 149 1.79 3.50 -38.41
CA PHE A 149 1.56 4.64 -39.28
C PHE A 149 0.55 4.23 -40.34
N GLU A 150 -0.71 4.62 -40.15
CA GLU A 150 -1.80 4.23 -41.04
C GLU A 150 -1.66 4.90 -42.42
N GLY A 151 -1.68 4.10 -43.47
CA GLY A 151 -1.53 4.53 -44.87
C GLY A 151 -0.08 4.68 -45.35
N LEU A 152 0.91 4.52 -44.46
CA LEU A 152 2.30 4.35 -44.86
C LEU A 152 2.65 2.87 -44.93
N HIS A 153 3.52 2.49 -45.85
CA HIS A 153 3.97 1.11 -46.03
C HIS A 153 5.49 1.00 -45.85
N GLY A 154 5.94 -0.12 -45.29
CA GLY A 154 7.36 -0.41 -45.13
C GLY A 154 8.03 -0.73 -46.45
N ASP A 155 9.31 -0.38 -46.57
CA ASP A 155 10.14 -0.70 -47.74
C ASP A 155 10.41 -2.23 -47.73
N GLY A 156 9.49 -3.02 -48.31
CA GLY A 156 9.57 -4.49 -48.40
C GLY A 156 8.40 -5.28 -47.79
N ALA A 157 7.43 -4.63 -47.16
CA ALA A 157 6.19 -5.30 -46.74
C ALA A 157 5.26 -5.53 -47.95
N GLU A 158 4.36 -6.52 -47.88
CA GLU A 158 3.20 -6.56 -48.79
C GLU A 158 2.56 -5.17 -48.77
N LYS A 159 2.43 -4.53 -49.95
CA LYS A 159 1.95 -3.14 -50.13
C LYS A 159 0.55 -2.86 -49.53
N SER A 160 -0.06 -3.84 -48.87
CA SER A 160 -1.35 -3.78 -48.21
C SER A 160 -1.28 -3.48 -46.70
N ALA A 161 -0.14 -3.71 -46.03
CA ALA A 161 -0.07 -3.60 -44.57
C ALA A 161 0.51 -2.24 -44.12
N ASP A 162 -0.14 -1.60 -43.15
CA ASP A 162 0.35 -0.36 -42.53
C ASP A 162 1.75 -0.56 -41.91
N LEU A 163 2.58 0.50 -41.95
CA LEU A 163 3.91 0.50 -41.38
C LEU A 163 3.80 0.39 -39.86
N ARG A 164 4.16 -0.77 -39.32
CA ARG A 164 4.16 -1.05 -37.88
C ARG A 164 5.56 -1.40 -37.42
N SER A 165 5.98 -0.80 -36.31
CA SER A 165 7.27 -1.04 -35.67
C SER A 165 7.11 -1.05 -34.15
N GLY A 166 8.02 -1.69 -33.44
CA GLY A 166 8.03 -1.72 -31.98
C GLY A 166 8.57 -3.02 -31.42
N PHE A 167 8.42 -3.18 -30.10
CA PHE A 167 9.00 -4.28 -29.35
C PHE A 167 7.94 -4.96 -28.47
N PRO A 168 7.84 -6.30 -28.50
CA PRO A 168 6.92 -7.05 -27.64
C PRO A 168 7.47 -7.20 -26.21
N ASP A 169 7.86 -6.09 -25.57
CA ASP A 169 8.37 -6.09 -24.19
C ASP A 169 7.40 -5.33 -23.25
N PRO A 170 6.69 -6.02 -22.33
CA PRO A 170 5.78 -5.39 -21.37
C PRO A 170 6.45 -4.41 -20.41
N ASN A 171 7.78 -4.48 -20.23
CA ASN A 171 8.54 -3.62 -19.33
C ASN A 171 8.98 -2.31 -20.00
N LEU A 172 8.70 -2.16 -21.30
CA LEU A 172 9.03 -0.94 -22.05
C LEU A 172 8.04 0.20 -21.79
N ARG A 173 6.91 -0.05 -21.10
CA ARG A 173 5.90 0.97 -20.79
C ARG A 173 6.53 2.25 -20.20
N PRO A 174 6.15 3.44 -20.69
CA PRO A 174 6.79 4.68 -20.31
C PRO A 174 6.41 5.11 -18.90
N GLN A 175 7.34 5.78 -18.24
CA GLN A 175 7.04 6.58 -17.08
C GLN A 175 6.20 7.81 -17.49
N ILE A 176 5.13 8.08 -16.75
CA ILE A 176 4.27 9.25 -16.93
C ILE A 176 4.41 10.17 -15.72
N VAL A 177 4.94 11.37 -15.96
CA VAL A 177 4.88 12.49 -14.99
C VAL A 177 3.90 13.58 -15.42
N GLY A 178 3.33 13.44 -16.61
CA GLY A 178 2.37 14.35 -17.23
C GLY A 178 2.34 14.13 -18.74
N VAL A 179 1.64 15.02 -19.45
CA VAL A 179 1.67 15.10 -20.91
C VAL A 179 2.16 16.48 -21.29
N PHE A 180 3.30 16.52 -21.99
CA PHE A 180 4.00 17.74 -22.35
C PHE A 180 4.10 17.88 -23.86
N THR A 181 3.88 19.07 -24.36
CA THR A 181 4.01 19.43 -25.78
C THR A 181 4.74 20.76 -25.90
N GLN A 182 5.43 20.95 -27.03
CA GLN A 182 5.99 22.24 -27.43
C GLN A 182 5.10 22.95 -28.47
N LEU A 183 4.00 22.32 -28.86
CA LEU A 183 2.98 22.92 -29.71
C LEU A 183 2.05 23.81 -28.88
N SER A 184 1.43 24.80 -29.50
CA SER A 184 0.50 25.73 -28.85
C SER A 184 -0.73 25.98 -29.73
N GLY A 185 -1.81 26.45 -29.11
CA GLY A 185 -3.06 26.77 -29.81
C GLY A 185 -4.17 25.71 -29.65
N PRO A 186 -5.19 25.73 -30.53
CA PRO A 186 -6.31 24.81 -30.45
C PRO A 186 -5.85 23.37 -30.77
N ALA A 187 -6.40 22.40 -30.03
CA ALA A 187 -6.13 20.99 -30.26
C ALA A 187 -6.74 20.54 -31.61
N PRO A 188 -5.95 19.96 -32.53
CA PRO A 188 -6.44 19.44 -33.79
C PRO A 188 -7.34 18.21 -33.56
N GLN A 189 -8.34 18.02 -34.43
CA GLN A 189 -9.23 16.86 -34.33
C GLN A 189 -8.45 15.55 -34.50
N GLY A 190 -8.75 14.57 -33.65
CA GLY A 190 -8.14 13.23 -33.69
C GLY A 190 -6.80 13.12 -32.97
N LEU A 191 -6.23 14.22 -32.43
CA LEU A 191 -5.11 14.14 -31.51
C LEU A 191 -5.60 13.74 -30.13
N SER A 192 -5.13 12.61 -29.63
CA SER A 192 -5.46 12.14 -28.28
C SER A 192 -4.35 11.32 -27.65
N LEU A 193 -4.27 11.38 -26.34
CA LEU A 193 -3.60 10.42 -25.48
C LEU A 193 -4.60 10.00 -24.43
N THR A 194 -4.78 8.68 -24.30
CA THR A 194 -5.54 8.05 -23.22
C THR A 194 -4.63 7.05 -22.52
N ALA A 195 -4.44 7.22 -21.23
CA ALA A 195 -3.69 6.29 -20.39
C ALA A 195 -4.56 5.80 -19.23
N HIS A 196 -4.67 4.47 -19.08
CA HIS A 196 -5.36 3.87 -17.95
C HIS A 196 -4.39 3.78 -16.77
N ILE A 197 -4.67 4.53 -15.71
CA ILE A 197 -3.81 4.60 -14.53
C ILE A 197 -4.00 3.32 -13.71
N ASP A 198 -2.90 2.79 -13.18
CA ASP A 198 -2.94 1.65 -12.28
C ASP A 198 -3.46 2.05 -10.89
N THR A 199 -4.77 1.87 -10.68
CA THR A 199 -5.46 2.15 -9.42
C THR A 199 -5.86 0.88 -8.67
N ARG A 200 -5.16 -0.25 -8.89
CA ARG A 200 -5.53 -1.58 -8.35
C ARG A 200 -5.75 -1.63 -6.84
N PHE A 201 -5.08 -0.77 -6.08
CA PHE A 201 -5.17 -0.70 -4.62
C PHE A 201 -6.28 0.22 -4.12
N SER A 202 -6.76 1.15 -4.96
CA SER A 202 -7.86 2.06 -4.62
C SER A 202 -9.19 1.33 -4.77
N SER A 203 -9.59 0.64 -3.71
CA SER A 203 -10.77 -0.22 -3.70
C SER A 203 -11.60 -0.08 -2.43
N SER A 204 -12.87 -0.43 -2.52
CA SER A 204 -13.81 -0.48 -1.40
C SER A 204 -14.51 -1.84 -1.34
N PRO A 205 -14.85 -2.35 -0.14
CA PRO A 205 -15.55 -3.62 -0.02
C PRO A 205 -16.95 -3.51 -0.62
N THR A 206 -17.38 -4.56 -1.33
CA THR A 206 -18.80 -4.72 -1.68
C THR A 206 -19.65 -4.93 -0.44
N LEU A 207 -20.97 -4.74 -0.55
CA LEU A 207 -21.90 -5.05 0.56
C LEU A 207 -21.79 -6.51 1.01
N LEU A 208 -21.56 -7.44 0.07
CA LEU A 208 -21.35 -8.86 0.37
C LEU A 208 -20.07 -9.07 1.20
N LYS A 209 -18.96 -8.46 0.79
CA LYS A 209 -17.69 -8.53 1.54
C LYS A 209 -17.82 -7.90 2.93
N LEU A 210 -18.50 -6.75 3.01
CA LEU A 210 -18.76 -6.07 4.28
C LEU A 210 -19.62 -6.92 5.23
N ALA A 211 -20.71 -7.51 4.72
CA ALA A 211 -21.56 -8.40 5.49
C ALA A 211 -20.82 -9.65 5.97
N ALA A 212 -19.95 -10.24 5.14
CA ALA A 212 -19.12 -11.37 5.54
C ALA A 212 -18.09 -11.00 6.62
N MET A 213 -17.44 -9.83 6.52
CA MET A 213 -16.52 -9.33 7.55
C MET A 213 -17.23 -9.13 8.89
N VAL A 214 -18.36 -8.41 8.89
CA VAL A 214 -19.16 -8.17 10.10
C VAL A 214 -19.69 -9.48 10.67
N GLY A 215 -20.22 -10.36 9.81
CA GLY A 215 -20.72 -11.68 10.18
C GLY A 215 -19.64 -12.57 10.79
N ALA A 216 -18.41 -12.55 10.25
CA ALA A 216 -17.28 -13.29 10.80
C ALA A 216 -16.92 -12.82 12.21
N VAL A 217 -16.84 -11.50 12.43
CA VAL A 217 -16.56 -10.92 13.75
C VAL A 217 -17.65 -11.28 14.75
N ILE A 218 -18.93 -11.07 14.40
CA ILE A 218 -20.07 -11.37 15.27
C ILE A 218 -20.11 -12.87 15.59
N SER A 219 -19.93 -13.74 14.59
CA SER A 219 -19.93 -15.20 14.80
C SER A 219 -18.80 -15.64 15.72
N THR A 220 -17.61 -15.05 15.56
CA THR A 220 -16.47 -15.32 16.44
C THR A 220 -16.75 -14.89 17.88
N ILE A 221 -17.34 -13.71 18.08
CA ILE A 221 -17.74 -13.24 19.42
C ILE A 221 -18.76 -14.19 20.04
N ILE A 222 -19.79 -14.59 19.31
CA ILE A 222 -20.81 -15.54 19.79
C ILE A 222 -20.17 -16.88 20.15
N ALA A 223 -19.27 -17.39 19.32
CA ALA A 223 -18.58 -18.65 19.56
C ALA A 223 -17.69 -18.59 20.82
N VAL A 224 -16.94 -17.51 21.02
CA VAL A 224 -16.11 -17.29 22.22
C VAL A 224 -16.96 -17.15 23.48
N LEU A 225 -18.09 -16.44 23.41
CA LEU A 225 -19.03 -16.33 24.53
C LEU A 225 -19.68 -17.67 24.88
N ALA A 226 -20.02 -18.48 23.88
CA ALA A 226 -20.54 -19.83 24.08
C ALA A 226 -19.48 -20.77 24.67
N LEU A 227 -18.24 -20.69 24.20
CA LEU A 227 -17.10 -21.42 24.77
C LEU A 227 -16.87 -21.04 26.23
N TRP A 228 -16.90 -19.74 26.55
CA TRP A 228 -16.80 -19.24 27.92
C TRP A 228 -17.91 -19.78 28.84
N ARG A 229 -19.13 -20.01 28.31
CA ARG A 229 -20.21 -20.65 29.08
C ARG A 229 -19.96 -22.15 29.32
N ILE A 230 -19.32 -22.83 28.39
CA ILE A 230 -18.91 -24.24 28.56
C ILE A 230 -17.82 -24.31 29.63
N ASP A 231 -16.80 -23.46 29.58
CA ASP A 231 -15.70 -23.43 30.55
C ASP A 231 -16.18 -23.18 32.00
N GLN A 232 -17.29 -22.46 32.17
CA GLN A 232 -17.88 -22.25 33.50
C GLN A 232 -18.45 -23.51 34.15
N THR A 233 -18.66 -24.59 33.38
CA THR A 233 -19.16 -25.87 33.91
C THR A 233 -18.12 -26.64 34.71
N ASP A 234 -16.83 -26.36 34.53
CA ASP A 234 -15.73 -26.99 35.26
C ASP A 234 -15.64 -26.57 36.74
N GLY A 235 -16.60 -25.77 37.24
CA GLY A 235 -16.66 -25.32 38.64
C GLY A 235 -15.61 -24.25 39.01
N HIS A 236 -14.67 -23.95 38.12
CA HIS A 236 -13.65 -22.93 38.27
C HIS A 236 -14.25 -21.54 38.02
N ARG A 237 -14.95 -21.01 39.02
CA ARG A 237 -15.45 -19.63 38.95
C ARG A 237 -14.31 -18.65 39.12
N MET A 238 -14.26 -17.62 38.27
CA MET A 238 -13.38 -16.48 38.46
C MET A 238 -13.80 -15.75 39.75
N ARG A 239 -13.09 -16.04 40.86
CA ARG A 239 -13.44 -15.50 42.18
C ARG A 239 -13.31 -13.98 42.25
N ARG A 240 -12.45 -13.36 41.44
CA ARG A 240 -12.25 -11.90 41.32
C ARG A 240 -11.80 -11.53 39.90
N LEU A 241 -12.39 -10.49 39.32
CA LEU A 241 -11.98 -9.89 38.03
C LEU A 241 -10.56 -9.29 38.10
N ILE A 242 -10.26 -8.62 39.21
CA ILE A 242 -8.94 -8.05 39.49
C ILE A 242 -8.38 -8.79 40.71
N PRO A 243 -7.36 -9.64 40.54
CA PRO A 243 -6.72 -10.34 41.64
C PRO A 243 -6.16 -9.36 42.70
N THR A 244 -6.09 -9.77 43.98
CA THR A 244 -5.56 -8.91 45.07
C THR A 244 -4.17 -8.35 44.81
N ARG A 245 -3.35 -9.09 44.07
CA ARG A 245 -2.01 -8.67 43.61
C ARG A 245 -2.00 -7.41 42.73
N TRP A 246 -3.09 -7.11 42.03
CA TRP A 246 -3.21 -5.89 41.22
C TRP A 246 -3.52 -4.63 42.05
N ARG A 247 -3.93 -4.80 43.31
CA ARG A 247 -4.24 -3.68 44.22
C ARG A 247 -3.02 -3.12 44.95
N ARG A 248 -1.88 -3.82 44.93
CA ARG A 248 -0.66 -3.36 45.59
C ARG A 248 0.23 -2.68 44.56
N PHE A 249 0.68 -1.48 44.92
CA PHE A 249 1.61 -0.68 44.14
C PHE A 249 2.94 -0.65 44.89
N ASP A 250 3.99 -1.19 44.29
CA ASP A 250 5.30 -1.29 44.93
C ASP A 250 6.22 -0.14 44.50
N LEU A 251 7.31 0.11 45.24
CA LEU A 251 8.31 1.11 44.87
C LEU A 251 8.91 0.82 43.49
N THR A 252 9.09 -0.46 43.16
CA THR A 252 9.57 -0.92 41.84
C THR A 252 8.62 -0.49 40.71
N ASP A 253 7.30 -0.58 40.95
CA ASP A 253 6.29 -0.16 39.99
C ASP A 253 6.39 1.35 39.73
N THR A 254 6.49 2.14 40.79
CA THR A 254 6.69 3.59 40.70
C THR A 254 7.94 3.92 39.89
N VAL A 255 9.09 3.34 40.22
CA VAL A 255 10.37 3.65 39.56
C VAL A 255 10.32 3.34 38.06
N ILE A 256 9.82 2.16 37.68
CA ILE A 256 9.79 1.75 36.27
C ILE A 256 8.78 2.57 35.48
N MET A 257 7.57 2.78 36.00
CA MET A 257 6.56 3.57 35.29
C MET A 257 6.96 5.05 35.19
N SER A 258 7.52 5.65 36.24
CA SER A 258 8.07 7.01 36.16
C SER A 258 9.23 7.10 35.16
N ALA A 259 10.10 6.10 35.09
CA ALA A 259 11.17 6.07 34.10
C ALA A 259 10.64 5.93 32.66
N LEU A 260 9.57 5.14 32.44
CA LEU A 260 8.92 5.01 31.14
C LEU A 260 8.24 6.31 30.71
N VAL A 261 7.51 6.97 31.61
CA VAL A 261 6.86 8.26 31.36
C VAL A 261 7.90 9.34 31.08
N LEU A 262 8.95 9.42 31.90
CA LEU A 262 10.05 10.36 31.69
C LEU A 262 10.68 10.12 30.30
N TRP A 263 11.03 8.87 29.99
CA TRP A 263 11.63 8.52 28.70
C TRP A 263 10.68 8.74 27.51
N TYR A 264 9.38 8.60 27.70
CA TYR A 264 8.40 8.92 26.67
C TYR A 264 8.45 10.41 26.30
N VAL A 265 8.60 11.30 27.29
CA VAL A 265 8.66 12.74 27.08
C VAL A 265 10.01 13.20 26.50
N ILE A 266 11.14 12.77 27.11
CA ILE A 266 12.47 13.30 26.74
C ILE A 266 13.30 12.37 25.84
N GLY A 267 12.86 11.13 25.66
CA GLY A 267 13.62 10.11 24.92
C GLY A 267 13.49 10.25 23.41
N ALA A 268 14.56 9.89 22.71
CA ALA A 268 14.64 9.92 21.25
C ALA A 268 13.55 9.07 20.57
N GLY A 269 13.16 9.46 19.35
CA GLY A 269 12.31 8.67 18.45
C GLY A 269 13.06 7.49 17.83
N SER A 270 12.34 6.61 17.14
CA SER A 270 12.94 5.61 16.25
C SER A 270 13.34 6.25 14.91
N SER A 271 14.17 5.55 14.13
CA SER A 271 14.53 5.99 12.77
C SER A 271 13.33 6.06 11.83
N ASP A 272 12.37 5.15 12.02
CA ASP A 272 11.23 4.98 11.11
C ASP A 272 9.97 5.71 11.57
N ASP A 273 10.03 6.48 12.67
CA ASP A 273 8.88 7.25 13.18
C ASP A 273 8.35 8.19 12.09
N GLY A 274 9.25 8.87 11.36
CA GLY A 274 8.88 9.75 10.24
C GLY A 274 8.32 8.99 9.04
N TYR A 275 8.81 7.77 8.80
CA TYR A 275 8.34 6.91 7.72
C TYR A 275 6.88 6.48 7.93
N GLN A 276 6.59 5.95 9.13
CA GLN A 276 5.25 5.53 9.52
C GLN A 276 4.29 6.72 9.60
N MET A 277 4.77 7.87 10.07
CA MET A 277 3.98 9.09 10.11
C MET A 277 3.60 9.60 8.71
N GLY A 278 4.52 9.55 7.75
CA GLY A 278 4.24 9.93 6.37
C GLY A 278 3.15 9.05 5.73
N MET A 279 3.23 7.73 5.95
CA MET A 279 2.20 6.79 5.49
C MET A 279 0.85 7.07 6.16
N ALA A 280 0.82 7.19 7.49
CA ALA A 280 -0.42 7.41 8.25
C ALA A 280 -1.15 8.70 7.84
N ARG A 281 -0.42 9.80 7.61
CA ARG A 281 -1.00 11.10 7.20
C ARG A 281 -1.59 11.10 5.79
N THR A 282 -1.06 10.28 4.89
CA THR A 282 -1.46 10.25 3.47
C THR A 282 -2.53 9.20 3.20
N ALA A 283 -2.65 8.18 4.05
CA ALA A 283 -3.56 7.04 3.87
C ALA A 283 -5.03 7.43 3.69
N GLU A 284 -5.54 8.40 4.44
CA GLU A 284 -6.95 8.82 4.32
C GLU A 284 -7.27 9.39 2.94
N HIS A 285 -6.38 10.24 2.41
CA HIS A 285 -6.57 10.84 1.08
C HIS A 285 -6.32 9.82 -0.04
N ALA A 286 -5.34 8.93 0.14
CA ALA A 286 -5.07 7.85 -0.82
C ALA A 286 -6.20 6.82 -0.89
N GLY A 287 -6.95 6.64 0.21
CA GLY A 287 -8.01 5.64 0.35
C GLY A 287 -7.51 4.22 0.67
N TYR A 288 -6.21 4.05 0.90
CA TYR A 288 -5.56 2.80 1.31
C TYR A 288 -4.20 3.09 1.98
N MET A 289 -3.65 2.11 2.71
CA MET A 289 -2.37 2.28 3.44
C MET A 289 -1.17 2.02 2.52
N ALA A 290 -0.85 2.98 1.67
CA ALA A 290 0.28 2.91 0.75
C ALA A 290 1.62 2.97 1.48
N ASN A 291 2.58 2.16 1.02
CA ASN A 291 3.98 2.47 1.28
C ASN A 291 4.36 3.73 0.50
N TYR A 292 4.35 4.87 1.18
CA TYR A 292 4.47 6.18 0.53
C TYR A 292 5.85 6.42 -0.11
N PHE A 293 6.91 5.84 0.45
CA PHE A 293 8.29 6.16 0.07
C PHE A 293 8.92 5.13 -0.87
N ARG A 294 8.34 3.94 -0.99
CA ARG A 294 8.97 2.82 -1.71
C ARG A 294 7.92 1.93 -2.40
N TRP A 295 8.42 1.03 -3.26
CA TRP A 295 7.65 -0.04 -3.88
C TRP A 295 6.43 0.42 -4.67
N PHE A 296 6.57 1.53 -5.39
CA PHE A 296 5.58 1.99 -6.37
C PHE A 296 4.17 2.20 -5.79
N GLY A 297 4.08 2.60 -4.51
CA GLY A 297 2.80 2.80 -3.83
C GLY A 297 2.09 1.51 -3.41
N SER A 298 2.76 0.35 -3.43
CA SER A 298 2.20 -0.90 -2.92
C SER A 298 1.81 -0.79 -1.45
N PRO A 299 0.68 -1.38 -1.00
CA PRO A 299 0.22 -1.27 0.37
C PRO A 299 1.01 -2.13 1.36
N GLU A 300 0.98 -1.71 2.63
CA GLU A 300 1.47 -2.47 3.80
C GLU A 300 0.38 -3.35 4.45
N ASP A 301 -0.76 -3.52 3.78
CA ASP A 301 -1.98 -4.10 4.35
C ASP A 301 -1.87 -5.53 4.94
N PRO A 302 -0.97 -6.44 4.50
CA PRO A 302 -0.82 -7.73 5.15
C PRO A 302 -0.41 -7.66 6.64
N PHE A 303 0.29 -6.61 7.06
CA PHE A 303 0.80 -6.45 8.42
C PHE A 303 0.48 -5.08 9.05
N GLY A 304 -0.08 -4.14 8.28
CA GLY A 304 -0.18 -2.71 8.61
C GLY A 304 -1.46 -2.26 9.30
N TRP A 305 -2.27 -3.14 9.90
CA TRP A 305 -3.55 -2.76 10.52
C TRP A 305 -3.39 -1.64 11.56
N TYR A 306 -2.28 -1.60 12.28
CA TYR A 306 -2.01 -0.58 13.31
C TYR A 306 -1.68 0.79 12.72
N TYR A 307 -1.20 0.87 11.47
CA TYR A 307 -1.04 2.15 10.78
C TYR A 307 -2.39 2.83 10.55
N ASN A 308 -3.48 2.07 10.38
CA ASN A 308 -4.82 2.64 10.29
C ASN A 308 -5.28 3.27 11.62
N LEU A 309 -4.86 2.71 12.76
CA LEU A 309 -5.06 3.36 14.07
C LEU A 309 -4.29 4.68 14.14
N LEU A 310 -3.02 4.70 13.70
CA LEU A 310 -2.23 5.93 13.66
C LEU A 310 -2.86 6.96 12.72
N ALA A 311 -3.35 6.57 11.55
CA ALA A 311 -4.06 7.44 10.63
C ALA A 311 -5.29 8.08 11.30
N ILE A 312 -6.10 7.30 12.04
CA ILE A 312 -7.22 7.84 12.83
C ILE A 312 -6.72 8.85 13.90
N MET A 313 -5.61 8.55 14.58
CA MET A 313 -5.04 9.44 15.59
C MET A 313 -4.54 10.78 14.99
N THR A 314 -4.01 10.76 13.76
CA THR A 314 -3.54 11.98 13.06
C THR A 314 -4.67 12.97 12.77
N LYS A 315 -5.94 12.53 12.74
CA LYS A 315 -7.10 13.42 12.63
C LYS A 315 -7.24 14.38 13.81
N PHE A 316 -6.76 13.98 14.98
CA PHE A 316 -6.83 14.79 16.19
C PHE A 316 -5.56 15.63 16.40
N SER A 317 -4.39 15.00 16.27
CA SER A 317 -3.10 15.66 16.40
C SER A 317 -2.00 14.82 15.76
N ASP A 318 -0.97 15.48 15.21
CA ASP A 318 0.22 14.87 14.64
C ASP A 318 1.48 15.10 15.52
N ILE A 319 1.30 15.58 16.75
CA ILE A 319 2.41 15.81 17.68
C ILE A 319 3.02 14.46 18.11
N SER A 320 4.35 14.41 18.17
CA SER A 320 5.14 13.22 18.51
C SER A 320 4.67 12.52 19.78
N LEU A 321 4.34 13.28 20.84
CA LEU A 321 3.81 12.70 22.08
C LEU A 321 2.50 11.97 21.82
N TRP A 322 1.53 12.60 21.17
CA TRP A 322 0.23 12.00 20.92
C TRP A 322 0.32 10.71 20.10
N ILE A 323 1.04 10.72 18.98
CA ILE A 323 1.16 9.57 18.08
C ILE A 323 1.89 8.40 18.74
N ARG A 324 2.81 8.67 19.68
CA ARG A 324 3.55 7.65 20.44
C ARG A 324 2.83 7.20 21.72
N LEU A 325 1.64 7.72 22.00
CA LEU A 325 0.86 7.33 23.18
C LEU A 325 0.54 5.82 23.23
N PRO A 326 0.22 5.11 22.12
CA PRO A 326 0.01 3.67 22.14
C PRO A 326 1.23 2.90 22.66
N ASP A 327 2.44 3.35 22.32
CA ASP A 327 3.68 2.72 22.80
C ASP A 327 3.82 2.86 24.31
N LEU A 328 3.51 4.04 24.87
CA LEU A 328 3.54 4.26 26.32
C LEU A 328 2.52 3.35 27.01
N ILE A 329 1.29 3.29 26.52
CA ILE A 329 0.24 2.43 27.06
C ILE A 329 0.68 0.96 27.01
N ALA A 330 1.19 0.49 25.87
CA ALA A 330 1.68 -0.87 25.70
C ALA A 330 2.85 -1.17 26.66
N SER A 331 3.78 -0.23 26.85
CA SER A 331 4.90 -0.35 27.79
C SER A 331 4.42 -0.55 29.23
N LEU A 332 3.46 0.28 29.67
CA LEU A 332 2.90 0.23 31.01
C LEU A 332 2.13 -1.08 31.23
N VAL A 333 1.27 -1.47 30.28
CA VAL A 333 0.53 -2.73 30.34
C VAL A 333 1.49 -3.93 30.36
N CYS A 334 2.53 -3.90 29.53
CA CYS A 334 3.56 -4.94 29.50
C CYS A 334 4.25 -5.10 30.86
N TRP A 335 4.68 -3.99 31.48
CA TRP A 335 5.25 -4.03 32.83
C TRP A 335 4.28 -4.65 33.84
N LEU A 336 3.01 -4.23 33.85
CA LEU A 336 2.00 -4.73 34.77
C LEU A 336 1.71 -6.24 34.58
N LEU A 337 1.66 -6.71 33.32
CA LEU A 337 1.47 -8.12 33.02
C LEU A 337 2.67 -8.96 33.46
N ILE A 338 3.89 -8.49 33.20
CA ILE A 338 5.11 -9.17 33.64
C ILE A 338 5.14 -9.26 35.16
N SER A 339 4.95 -8.13 35.85
CA SER A 339 5.10 -8.06 37.31
C SER A 339 4.02 -8.82 38.06
N ARG A 340 2.77 -8.82 37.57
CA ARG A 340 1.61 -9.36 38.30
C ARG A 340 1.13 -10.72 37.80
N GLU A 341 1.37 -11.08 36.55
CA GLU A 341 0.85 -12.33 35.99
C GLU A 341 1.97 -13.31 35.62
N VAL A 342 3.05 -12.86 35.00
CA VAL A 342 4.13 -13.76 34.55
C VAL A 342 5.01 -14.20 35.72
N LEU A 343 5.61 -13.25 36.46
CA LEU A 343 6.56 -13.57 37.53
C LEU A 343 5.99 -14.49 38.63
N PRO A 344 4.74 -14.31 39.09
CA PRO A 344 4.16 -15.22 40.09
C PRO A 344 3.88 -16.63 39.55
N ARG A 345 3.63 -16.78 38.24
CA ARG A 345 3.38 -18.09 37.62
C ARG A 345 4.67 -18.90 37.39
N LEU A 346 5.82 -18.23 37.34
CA LEU A 346 7.14 -18.88 37.21
C LEU A 346 7.64 -19.52 38.52
N GLY A 347 7.01 -19.21 39.66
CA GLY A 347 7.30 -19.81 40.94
C GLY A 347 7.65 -18.81 42.06
N PRO A 348 7.65 -19.26 43.33
CA PRO A 348 7.88 -18.38 44.49
C PRO A 348 9.31 -17.83 44.57
N LEU A 349 10.31 -18.59 44.09
CA LEU A 349 11.72 -18.19 44.10
C LEU A 349 12.03 -17.08 43.09
N SER A 350 11.46 -17.14 41.88
CA SER A 350 11.59 -16.10 40.86
C SER A 350 10.89 -14.80 41.27
N HIS A 351 9.75 -14.89 41.95
CA HIS A 351 9.03 -13.72 42.44
C HIS A 351 9.79 -12.99 43.56
N ALA A 352 10.48 -13.73 44.45
CA ALA A 352 11.33 -13.15 45.48
C ALA A 352 12.61 -12.52 44.90
N ALA A 353 13.20 -13.15 43.88
CA ALA A 353 14.40 -12.66 43.20
C ALA A 353 14.16 -11.37 42.41
N SER A 354 13.01 -11.23 41.73
CA SER A 354 12.71 -10.00 40.96
C SER A 354 12.55 -8.77 41.85
N ARG A 355 11.98 -8.94 43.07
CA ARG A 355 11.88 -7.85 44.07
C ARG A 355 13.24 -7.41 44.60
N ARG A 356 14.23 -8.31 44.61
CA ARG A 356 15.61 -7.99 45.01
C ARG A 356 16.46 -7.45 43.85
N HIS A 357 16.14 -7.75 42.59
CA HIS A 357 16.98 -7.48 41.43
C HIS A 357 16.19 -6.85 40.26
N GLY A 358 15.53 -5.71 40.50
CA GLY A 358 14.74 -4.95 39.49
C GLY A 358 15.56 -4.31 38.35
N ARG A 359 16.58 -5.00 37.83
CA ARG A 359 17.55 -4.47 36.85
C ARG A 359 17.40 -4.94 35.38
N PRO A 360 16.81 -6.10 35.00
CA PRO A 360 16.90 -6.52 33.60
C PRO A 360 15.82 -5.96 32.66
N ALA A 361 14.65 -5.54 33.16
CA ALA A 361 13.54 -5.10 32.29
C ALA A 361 13.76 -3.72 31.65
N SER A 362 14.46 -2.81 32.34
CA SER A 362 14.72 -1.45 31.84
C SER A 362 15.78 -1.41 30.73
N CYS A 363 16.66 -2.41 30.65
CA CYS A 363 17.72 -2.47 29.64
C CYS A 363 17.22 -2.95 28.25
N CYS A 364 16.27 -3.88 28.19
CA CYS A 364 15.76 -4.38 26.90
C CYS A 364 14.86 -3.35 26.18
N TRP A 365 14.22 -2.44 26.91
CA TRP A 365 13.35 -1.41 26.35
C TRP A 365 14.07 -0.13 25.92
N ARG A 366 15.41 -0.06 26.08
CA ARG A 366 16.18 1.18 25.90
C ARG A 366 17.04 1.27 24.65
N PRO A 367 16.99 0.31 23.71
CA PRO A 367 17.14 0.76 22.31
C PRO A 367 16.33 0.01 21.23
N GLY A 368 15.57 -1.06 21.54
CA GLY A 368 15.11 -1.99 20.49
C GLY A 368 13.61 -2.31 20.40
N SER A 369 12.77 -1.88 21.34
CA SER A 369 11.39 -2.38 21.46
C SER A 369 10.31 -1.47 20.86
N ARG A 370 10.67 -0.51 20.01
CA ARG A 370 9.69 0.35 19.31
C ARG A 370 9.20 -0.19 17.96
N SER A 371 9.64 -1.37 17.54
CA SER A 371 8.94 -2.22 16.56
C SER A 371 9.69 -3.55 16.45
N THR A 372 8.92 -4.63 16.41
CA THR A 372 9.32 -6.04 16.24
C THR A 372 10.69 -6.32 15.62
N THR A 373 11.62 -6.91 16.40
CA THR A 373 12.55 -7.94 15.89
C THR A 373 13.00 -8.88 17.02
N VAL A 374 13.08 -10.16 16.66
CA VAL A 374 13.38 -11.36 17.46
C VAL A 374 14.86 -11.41 17.87
N CYS A 375 15.12 -11.89 19.09
CA CYS A 375 16.46 -12.17 19.63
C CYS A 375 17.23 -13.17 18.76
N ALA A 376 18.41 -12.79 18.26
CA ALA A 376 19.43 -13.74 17.83
C ALA A 376 20.49 -13.90 18.94
N PRO A 377 20.87 -15.13 19.34
CA PRO A 377 21.88 -15.33 20.37
C PRO A 377 23.26 -14.97 19.82
N ARG A 378 23.99 -14.09 20.52
CA ARG A 378 25.42 -13.87 20.27
C ARG A 378 26.18 -15.12 20.74
N ASP A 379 26.59 -15.91 19.77
CA ASP A 379 27.48 -17.05 19.96
C ASP A 379 28.84 -16.53 20.50
N ARG A 380 29.24 -17.03 21.66
CA ARG A 380 30.59 -16.81 22.21
C ARG A 380 31.49 -17.88 21.61
N SER A 381 31.99 -17.65 20.39
CA SER A 381 33.12 -18.42 19.88
C SER A 381 34.44 -17.85 20.42
N ARG A 382 35.20 -18.77 21.00
CA ARG A 382 36.55 -18.63 21.53
C ARG A 382 37.51 -18.04 20.50
N SER A 383 38.39 -17.12 20.91
CA SER A 383 39.74 -17.02 20.36
C SER A 383 40.70 -17.68 21.36
N GLY A 384 41.27 -18.81 20.93
CA GLY A 384 42.42 -19.43 21.58
C GLY A 384 43.68 -18.63 21.30
N ARG A 385 44.64 -18.75 22.22
CA ARG A 385 46.06 -18.67 21.90
C ARG A 385 46.48 -19.90 21.12
#